data_AF-A0A6A5MF25-F1
#
_entry.id   AF-A0A6A5MF25-F1
#
_cell.length_a   1.000
_cell.length_b   1.000
_cell.length_c   1.000
_cell.angle_alpha   90.00
_cell.angle_beta   90.00
_cell.angle_gamma   90.00
#
_symmetry.space_group_name_H-M   'P 1'
#
loop_
_entity.id
_entity.type
_entity.pdbx_description
1 polymer ?
#
loop_
_entity_poly.entity_id
_entity_poly.type
_entity_poly.pdbx_seq_one_letter_code
_entity_poly.pdbx_strand_id
1 'polypeptide(L)'
;MTSLTPFCSITRLLITQNQLHHNFPLFNSITLKPNRVLTKTIQLSSSSSNNNLYSAQKFDLTATNVDLVLEDVRPYLISDGGNVDVVSVEDGVISLKLEGACETCPSSTTTMKMGIERVLKEKFGDAVKDIRQVYDQEPTDTTVQAVSNHLEILRPAIKNYGGSVEVLSIEGGECHVKYVGPDSIGSGIKAAIKEKFPDILNVTFST
;
A
#
# COMPACT_ATOMS: atom_id res chain seq x y z
N MET A 1 -45.99 -37.63 42.84
CA MET A 1 -46.77 -36.43 43.21
C MET A 1 -45.80 -35.26 43.10
N THR A 2 -45.89 -34.51 41.99
CA THR A 2 -46.21 -33.04 41.97
C THR A 2 -45.00 -32.18 42.38
N SER A 3 -44.59 -31.12 41.70
CA SER A 3 -45.13 -30.38 40.56
C SER A 3 -44.13 -29.27 40.18
N LEU A 4 -44.07 -28.95 38.89
CA LEU A 4 -44.09 -27.61 38.27
C LEU A 4 -43.21 -26.47 38.85
N THR A 5 -42.41 -25.93 37.93
CA THR A 5 -41.94 -24.52 37.78
C THR A 5 -42.98 -23.47 38.22
N PRO A 6 -42.60 -22.22 38.58
CA PRO A 6 -42.46 -21.15 37.57
C PRO A 6 -41.53 -19.92 37.89
N PHE A 7 -41.11 -19.26 36.79
CA PHE A 7 -41.01 -17.80 36.55
C PHE A 7 -40.06 -16.84 37.33
N CYS A 8 -39.32 -16.08 36.50
CA CYS A 8 -39.11 -14.62 36.52
C CYS A 8 -38.44 -13.94 37.74
N SER A 9 -37.28 -13.31 37.55
CA SER A 9 -37.21 -11.86 37.29
C SER A 9 -35.77 -11.33 37.24
N ILE A 10 -35.61 -10.32 36.41
CA ILE A 10 -34.44 -9.50 36.08
C ILE A 10 -34.02 -8.63 37.29
N THR A 11 -32.72 -8.37 37.48
CA THR A 11 -32.09 -7.06 37.84
C THR A 11 -30.57 -7.27 37.97
N ARG A 12 -29.74 -6.93 36.97
CA ARG A 12 -29.00 -5.65 36.80
C ARG A 12 -27.98 -5.38 37.93
N LEU A 13 -26.71 -5.78 37.72
CA LEU A 13 -25.58 -5.23 38.45
C LEU A 13 -24.69 -4.43 37.48
N LEU A 14 -24.46 -3.18 37.86
CA LEU A 14 -23.74 -2.14 37.13
C LEU A 14 -22.25 -2.46 37.07
N ILE A 15 -21.66 -2.44 35.86
CA ILE A 15 -20.24 -2.21 35.67
C ILE A 15 -20.07 -0.82 35.05
N THR A 16 -19.20 -0.06 35.70
CA THR A 16 -18.80 1.32 35.47
C THR A 16 -18.32 1.57 34.05
N GLN A 17 -18.80 2.66 33.47
CA GLN A 17 -18.33 3.23 32.21
C GLN A 17 -16.88 3.70 32.35
N ASN A 18 -16.03 3.30 31.40
CA ASN A 18 -14.81 4.04 31.08
C ASN A 18 -14.98 4.62 29.67
N GLN A 19 -14.91 5.95 29.63
CA GLN A 19 -15.06 6.81 28.46
C GLN A 19 -13.86 6.69 27.53
N LEU A 20 -14.08 6.46 26.24
CA LEU A 20 -13.29 7.12 25.20
C LEU A 20 -14.19 7.44 24.00
N HIS A 21 -14.43 8.74 23.85
CA HIS A 21 -15.09 9.42 22.76
C HIS A 21 -14.29 9.23 21.46
N HIS A 22 -14.86 8.59 20.44
CA HIS A 22 -14.57 8.95 19.05
C HIS A 22 -15.88 9.06 18.29
N ASN A 23 -16.21 10.31 18.01
CA ASN A 23 -17.42 10.80 17.40
C ASN A 23 -17.32 10.62 15.88
N PHE A 24 -18.04 9.65 15.32
CA PHE A 24 -18.33 9.56 13.89
C PHE A 24 -19.60 10.36 13.59
N PRO A 25 -19.61 11.32 12.65
CA PRO A 25 -20.86 11.78 12.08
C PRO A 25 -21.17 11.05 10.78
N LEU A 26 -22.32 10.39 10.81
CA LEU A 26 -23.10 9.90 9.69
C LEU A 26 -23.61 11.05 8.80
N PHE A 27 -23.83 10.68 7.54
CA PHE A 27 -24.41 11.43 6.44
C PHE A 27 -25.83 11.99 6.68
N ASN A 28 -26.15 12.96 5.80
CA ASN A 28 -27.46 13.43 5.33
C ASN A 28 -28.25 14.43 6.20
N SER A 29 -28.37 15.67 5.68
CA SER A 29 -29.64 16.13 5.10
C SER A 29 -29.46 17.39 4.25
N ILE A 30 -29.84 17.27 2.98
CA ILE A 30 -30.06 18.35 2.03
C ILE A 30 -31.24 19.18 2.51
N THR A 31 -31.05 20.49 2.69
CA THR A 31 -32.14 21.47 2.62
C THR A 31 -31.69 22.66 1.78
N LEU A 32 -32.21 22.73 0.56
CA LEU A 32 -32.13 23.89 -0.32
C LEU A 32 -33.06 24.99 0.22
N LYS A 33 -32.53 26.20 0.41
CA LYS A 33 -33.31 27.44 0.49
C LYS A 33 -32.89 28.37 -0.66
N PRO A 34 -33.85 28.99 -1.37
CA PRO A 34 -33.51 29.89 -2.47
C PRO A 34 -33.33 31.33 -2.01
N ASN A 35 -32.53 32.04 -2.81
CA ASN A 35 -32.57 33.48 -3.12
C ASN A 35 -31.91 34.47 -2.13
N ARG A 36 -30.91 35.22 -2.62
CA ARG A 36 -31.06 36.64 -3.02
C ARG A 36 -29.68 37.30 -3.26
N VAL A 37 -29.56 37.92 -4.44
CA VAL A 37 -28.46 38.75 -4.96
C VAL A 37 -28.01 39.85 -3.98
N LEU A 38 -26.70 40.10 -3.87
CA LEU A 38 -26.10 41.46 -3.84
C LEU A 38 -24.58 41.43 -4.08
N THR A 39 -24.18 42.35 -4.94
CA THR A 39 -22.88 42.72 -5.50
C THR A 39 -21.76 42.99 -4.49
N LYS A 40 -20.52 42.61 -4.82
CA LYS A 40 -19.33 43.45 -4.53
C LYS A 40 -18.14 43.13 -5.44
N THR A 41 -17.80 44.11 -6.25
CA THR A 41 -16.53 44.25 -6.97
C THR A 41 -15.35 44.16 -6.00
N ILE A 42 -14.45 43.21 -6.21
CA ILE A 42 -13.04 43.30 -5.79
C ILE A 42 -12.22 42.81 -6.96
N GLN A 43 -11.54 43.75 -7.63
CA GLN A 43 -10.42 43.43 -8.49
C GLN A 43 -9.24 42.99 -7.61
N LEU A 44 -8.67 41.82 -7.91
CA LEU A 44 -7.33 41.49 -7.49
C LEU A 44 -6.60 40.82 -8.65
N SER A 45 -5.77 41.62 -9.30
CA SER A 45 -4.72 41.20 -10.20
C SER A 45 -3.67 40.40 -9.44
N SER A 46 -3.62 39.08 -9.66
CA SER A 46 -2.38 38.31 -9.68
C SER A 46 -2.62 37.03 -10.47
N SER A 47 -1.80 36.85 -11.48
CA SER A 47 -1.76 35.77 -12.44
C SER A 47 -1.65 34.41 -11.77
N SER A 48 -2.70 33.60 -11.89
CA SER A 48 -2.62 32.14 -11.80
C SER A 48 -3.62 31.60 -12.80
N SER A 49 -3.15 31.48 -14.04
CA SER A 49 -3.87 30.83 -15.12
C SER A 49 -3.95 29.34 -14.83
N ASN A 50 -4.81 28.96 -13.90
CA ASN A 50 -5.25 27.57 -13.74
C ASN A 50 -6.30 27.31 -14.82
N ASN A 51 -5.83 27.13 -16.05
CA ASN A 51 -6.64 26.73 -17.18
C ASN A 51 -5.97 25.53 -17.86
N ASN A 52 -6.33 24.31 -17.46
CA ASN A 52 -7.16 23.42 -18.28
C ASN A 52 -7.08 22.00 -17.68
N LEU A 53 -8.16 21.55 -17.04
CA LEU A 53 -8.19 20.31 -16.27
C LEU A 53 -8.09 19.04 -17.13
N TYR A 54 -8.24 19.13 -18.46
CA TYR A 54 -7.90 18.06 -19.41
C TYR A 54 -7.59 18.68 -20.77
N SER A 55 -6.45 19.38 -20.92
CA SER A 55 -6.03 19.82 -22.25
C SER A 55 -5.84 18.59 -23.16
N ALA A 56 -6.57 18.56 -24.27
CA ALA A 56 -6.43 17.57 -25.35
C ALA A 56 -5.12 17.79 -26.15
N GLN A 57 -4.08 18.30 -25.49
CA GLN A 57 -2.77 18.51 -26.10
C GLN A 57 -2.05 17.17 -26.14
N LYS A 58 -1.74 16.75 -27.37
CA LYS A 58 -0.89 15.61 -27.64
C LYS A 58 0.56 16.08 -27.56
N PHE A 59 1.37 15.43 -26.73
CA PHE A 59 2.77 15.78 -26.52
C PHE A 59 3.69 14.78 -27.20
N ASP A 60 4.91 15.21 -27.53
CA ASP A 60 5.97 14.29 -27.95
C ASP A 60 6.46 13.49 -26.75
N LEU A 61 6.79 12.21 -26.96
CA LEU A 61 7.25 11.32 -25.90
C LEU A 61 8.69 11.67 -25.49
N THR A 62 8.82 12.57 -24.52
CA THR A 62 10.09 12.99 -23.91
C THR A 62 9.98 12.92 -22.39
N ALA A 63 11.09 12.73 -21.68
CA ALA A 63 11.08 12.65 -20.21
C ALA A 63 10.43 13.88 -19.55
N THR A 64 10.72 15.08 -20.07
CA THR A 64 10.13 16.33 -19.58
C THR A 64 8.62 16.37 -19.77
N ASN A 65 8.11 15.98 -20.94
CA ASN A 65 6.66 15.97 -21.17
C ASN A 65 5.96 14.90 -20.33
N VAL A 66 6.60 13.73 -20.14
CA VAL A 66 6.06 12.68 -19.26
C VAL A 66 5.95 13.22 -17.83
N ASP A 67 7.00 13.87 -17.32
CA ASP A 67 6.98 14.44 -15.98
C ASP A 67 5.89 15.50 -15.81
N LEU A 68 5.73 16.40 -16.80
CA LEU A 68 4.63 17.38 -16.84
C LEU A 68 3.25 16.72 -16.80
N VAL A 69 3.03 15.64 -17.56
CA VAL A 69 1.75 14.91 -17.52
C VAL A 69 1.54 14.23 -16.16
N LEU A 70 2.61 13.78 -15.52
CA LEU A 70 2.51 13.18 -14.18
C LEU A 70 2.18 14.21 -13.10
N GLU A 71 2.47 15.50 -13.28
CA GLU A 71 2.03 16.56 -12.35
C GLU A 71 0.51 16.58 -12.14
N ASP A 72 -0.28 16.22 -13.15
CA ASP A 72 -1.74 16.11 -13.05
C ASP A 72 -2.18 14.91 -12.17
N VAL A 73 -1.36 13.87 -12.11
CA VAL A 73 -1.65 12.61 -11.40
C VAL A 73 -1.07 12.60 -9.98
N ARG A 74 0.05 13.30 -9.76
CA ARG A 74 0.76 13.39 -8.46
C ARG A 74 -0.15 13.76 -7.28
N PRO A 75 -1.12 14.70 -7.38
CA PRO A 75 -2.02 15.00 -6.26
C PRO A 75 -2.80 13.78 -5.74
N TYR A 76 -3.22 12.90 -6.66
CA TYR A 76 -3.92 11.67 -6.29
C TYR A 76 -2.97 10.63 -5.69
N LEU A 77 -1.77 10.48 -6.26
CA LEU A 77 -0.75 9.56 -5.74
C LEU A 77 -0.30 9.97 -4.33
N ILE A 78 -0.09 11.26 -4.10
CA ILE A 78 0.31 11.81 -2.80
C ILE A 78 -0.81 11.63 -1.77
N SER A 79 -2.08 11.80 -2.18
CA SER A 79 -3.23 11.52 -1.30
C SER A 79 -3.27 10.06 -0.86
N ASP A 80 -2.81 9.14 -1.71
CA ASP A 80 -2.70 7.70 -1.43
C ASP A 80 -1.37 7.32 -0.74
N GLY A 81 -0.54 8.32 -0.38
CA GLY A 81 0.71 8.14 0.35
C GLY A 81 1.89 7.68 -0.50
N GLY A 82 1.85 7.93 -1.81
CA GLY A 82 2.94 7.62 -2.73
C GLY A 82 3.27 8.76 -3.70
N ASN A 83 4.17 8.46 -4.62
CA ASN A 83 4.57 9.39 -5.69
C ASN A 83 5.18 8.58 -6.85
N VAL A 84 5.54 9.25 -7.94
CA VAL A 84 6.19 8.62 -9.10
C VAL A 84 7.23 9.54 -9.71
N ASP A 85 8.40 8.98 -10.02
CA ASP A 85 9.47 9.71 -10.72
C ASP A 85 9.81 9.05 -12.04
N VAL A 86 10.15 9.88 -13.02
CA VAL A 86 10.57 9.44 -14.35
C VAL A 86 12.07 9.13 -14.32
N VAL A 87 12.42 7.87 -14.57
CA VAL A 87 13.81 7.41 -14.62
C VAL A 87 14.38 7.61 -16.02
N SER A 88 13.68 7.12 -17.04
CA SER A 88 14.09 7.26 -18.44
C SER A 88 12.91 7.10 -19.40
N VAL A 89 13.07 7.63 -20.62
CA VAL A 89 12.12 7.47 -21.72
C VAL A 89 12.91 7.16 -22.98
N GLU A 90 12.88 5.90 -23.41
CA GLU A 90 13.72 5.39 -24.51
C GLU A 90 12.92 4.41 -25.39
N ASP A 91 12.99 4.57 -26.71
CA ASP A 91 12.36 3.69 -27.70
C ASP A 91 10.84 3.42 -27.53
N GLY A 92 10.13 4.34 -26.86
CA GLY A 92 8.71 4.16 -26.52
C GLY A 92 8.46 3.47 -25.18
N VAL A 93 9.51 3.17 -24.42
CA VAL A 93 9.46 2.58 -23.09
C VAL A 93 9.68 3.67 -22.04
N ILE A 94 8.73 3.80 -21.12
CA ILE A 94 8.83 4.73 -19.99
C ILE A 94 9.24 3.94 -18.75
N SER A 95 10.38 4.27 -18.18
CA SER A 95 10.85 3.72 -16.91
C SER A 95 10.45 4.65 -15.78
N LEU A 96 9.64 4.16 -14.85
CA LEU A 96 9.12 4.91 -13.71
C LEU A 96 9.60 4.28 -12.40
N LYS A 97 9.92 5.11 -11.43
CA LYS A 97 10.17 4.70 -10.04
C LYS A 97 8.97 5.13 -9.20
N LEU A 98 8.29 4.17 -8.58
CA LEU A 98 7.20 4.47 -7.65
C LEU A 98 7.80 4.68 -6.26
N GLU A 99 7.25 5.65 -5.52
CA GLU A 99 7.71 6.01 -4.18
C GLU A 99 6.61 5.82 -3.13
N GLY A 100 7.02 5.70 -1.86
CA GLY A 100 6.12 5.65 -0.71
C GLY A 100 5.34 4.35 -0.60
N ALA A 101 4.06 4.44 -0.22
CA ALA A 101 3.19 3.27 -0.05
C ALA A 101 3.01 2.46 -1.35
N CYS A 102 3.20 3.09 -2.51
CA CYS A 102 3.07 2.46 -3.83
C CYS A 102 4.20 1.46 -4.14
N GLU A 103 5.36 1.59 -3.49
CA GLU A 103 6.50 0.68 -3.68
C GLU A 103 6.35 -0.61 -2.87
N THR A 104 5.79 -0.51 -1.66
CA THR A 104 5.87 -1.57 -0.65
C THR A 104 4.66 -2.50 -0.62
N CYS A 105 3.57 -2.17 -1.33
CA CYS A 105 2.35 -2.96 -1.35
C CYS A 105 2.11 -3.58 -2.74
N PRO A 106 2.41 -4.88 -2.95
CA PRO A 106 2.37 -5.50 -4.28
C PRO A 106 0.99 -5.46 -4.95
N SER A 107 -0.09 -5.50 -4.17
CA SER A 107 -1.45 -5.36 -4.70
C SER A 107 -1.76 -3.93 -5.16
N SER A 108 -1.28 -2.91 -4.43
CA SER A 108 -1.50 -1.51 -4.76
C SER A 108 -0.61 -1.05 -5.93
N THR A 109 0.62 -1.56 -6.00
CA THR A 109 1.57 -1.30 -7.08
C THR A 109 0.98 -1.62 -8.45
N THR A 110 0.31 -2.77 -8.58
CA THR A 110 -0.29 -3.19 -9.85
C THR A 110 -1.39 -2.23 -10.31
N THR A 111 -2.31 -1.87 -9.40
CA THR A 111 -3.42 -0.95 -9.71
C THR A 111 -2.93 0.46 -10.04
N MET A 112 -1.96 0.96 -9.28
CA MET A 112 -1.39 2.29 -9.50
C MET A 112 -0.63 2.38 -10.82
N LYS A 113 0.18 1.37 -11.14
CA LYS A 113 0.85 1.27 -12.43
C LYS A 113 -0.14 1.34 -13.58
N MET A 114 -1.25 0.60 -13.52
CA MET A 114 -2.30 0.64 -14.55
C MET A 114 -2.97 2.02 -14.67
N GLY A 115 -3.18 2.70 -13.55
CA GLY A 115 -3.75 4.06 -13.54
C GLY A 115 -2.84 5.08 -14.23
N ILE A 116 -1.56 5.07 -13.89
CA ILE A 116 -0.55 5.92 -14.52
C ILE A 116 -0.41 5.60 -16.00
N GLU A 117 -0.39 4.31 -16.35
CA GLU A 117 -0.31 3.84 -17.74
C GLU A 117 -1.47 4.34 -18.59
N ARG A 118 -2.68 4.35 -18.04
CA ARG A 118 -3.86 4.88 -18.74
C ARG A 118 -3.70 6.36 -19.09
N VAL A 119 -3.27 7.19 -18.13
CA VAL A 119 -3.09 8.63 -18.34
C VAL A 119 -2.00 8.90 -19.37
N LEU A 120 -0.88 8.19 -19.29
CA LEU A 120 0.22 8.34 -20.24
C LEU A 120 -0.20 7.89 -21.65
N LYS A 121 -0.90 6.77 -21.80
CA LYS A 121 -1.43 6.35 -23.11
C LYS A 121 -2.47 7.31 -23.67
N GLU A 122 -3.29 7.93 -22.83
CA GLU A 122 -4.27 8.93 -23.26
C GLU A 122 -3.59 10.20 -23.83
N LYS A 123 -2.47 10.63 -23.23
CA LYS A 123 -1.75 11.85 -23.63
C LYS A 123 -0.76 11.65 -24.78
N PHE A 124 -0.09 10.50 -24.84
CA PHE A 124 0.99 10.22 -25.80
C PHE A 124 0.56 9.26 -26.93
N GLY A 125 -0.56 8.54 -26.76
CA GLY A 125 -1.07 7.58 -27.76
C GLY A 125 -0.10 6.45 -28.06
N ASP A 126 0.00 6.08 -29.35
CA ASP A 126 0.81 4.96 -29.83
C ASP A 126 2.33 5.15 -29.69
N ALA A 127 2.78 6.32 -29.24
CA ALA A 127 4.20 6.54 -28.93
C ALA A 127 4.65 5.70 -27.72
N VAL A 128 3.74 5.41 -26.79
CA VAL A 128 4.01 4.58 -25.60
C VAL A 128 3.83 3.12 -25.97
N LYS A 129 4.94 2.39 -26.02
CA LYS A 129 4.97 0.94 -26.27
C LYS A 129 4.88 0.14 -24.99
N ASP A 130 5.60 0.55 -23.95
CA ASP A 130 5.70 -0.19 -22.67
C ASP A 130 5.96 0.78 -21.51
N ILE A 131 5.58 0.36 -20.30
CA ILE A 131 5.86 1.08 -19.05
C ILE A 131 6.44 0.12 -18.04
N ARG A 132 7.67 0.42 -17.59
CA ARG A 132 8.43 -0.41 -16.68
C ARG A 132 8.59 0.27 -15.34
N GLN A 133 8.34 -0.49 -14.29
CA GLN A 133 8.69 -0.05 -12.95
C GLN A 133 10.14 -0.43 -12.67
N VAL A 134 10.94 0.54 -12.29
CA VAL A 134 12.29 0.35 -11.79
C VAL A 134 12.22 0.33 -10.27
N TYR A 135 12.85 -0.67 -9.66
CA TYR A 135 13.01 -0.79 -8.22
C TYR A 135 14.47 -0.50 -7.86
N ASP A 136 14.71 0.12 -6.71
CA ASP A 136 16.02 0.11 -6.09
C ASP A 136 16.24 -1.31 -5.56
N GLN A 137 16.75 -2.20 -6.42
CA GLN A 137 17.17 -3.53 -5.99
C GLN A 137 18.44 -3.34 -5.16
N GLU A 138 18.28 -3.07 -3.85
CA GLU A 138 19.32 -3.39 -2.88
C GLU A 138 19.56 -4.90 -3.01
N PRO A 139 20.75 -5.36 -3.48
CA PRO A 139 21.06 -6.78 -3.51
C PRO A 139 20.98 -7.26 -2.06
N THR A 140 19.91 -7.97 -1.74
CA THR A 140 19.79 -8.64 -0.46
C THR A 140 20.66 -9.88 -0.58
N ASP A 141 21.97 -9.69 -0.45
CA ASP A 141 22.90 -10.79 -0.30
C ASP A 141 22.32 -11.69 0.78
N THR A 142 22.11 -12.95 0.43
CA THR A 142 21.46 -13.95 1.27
C THR A 142 22.38 -14.30 2.44
N THR A 143 22.45 -13.39 3.41
CA THR A 143 23.25 -13.49 4.63
C THR A 143 22.35 -13.88 5.79
N VAL A 144 22.95 -14.55 6.79
CA VAL A 144 22.24 -14.93 8.02
C VAL A 144 21.60 -13.71 8.69
N GLN A 145 22.28 -12.57 8.66
CA GLN A 145 21.77 -11.33 9.24
C GLN A 145 20.55 -10.80 8.47
N ALA A 146 20.57 -10.79 7.14
CA ALA A 146 19.45 -10.32 6.34
C ALA A 146 18.19 -11.15 6.61
N VAL A 147 18.32 -12.48 6.62
CA VAL A 147 17.20 -13.38 6.93
C VAL A 147 16.72 -13.19 8.37
N SER A 148 17.63 -13.08 9.34
CA SER A 148 17.26 -12.86 10.73
C SER A 148 16.54 -11.53 10.94
N ASN A 149 16.98 -10.45 10.28
CA ASN A 149 16.33 -9.14 10.32
C ASN A 149 14.91 -9.22 9.75
N HIS A 150 14.72 -9.97 8.65
CA HIS A 150 13.39 -10.16 8.08
C HIS A 150 12.46 -10.91 9.05
N LEU A 151 12.97 -11.97 9.71
CA LEU A 151 12.20 -12.73 10.69
C LEU A 151 11.85 -11.93 11.95
N GLU A 152 12.60 -10.87 12.29
CA GLU A 152 12.31 -9.99 13.45
C GLU A 152 10.89 -9.39 13.38
N ILE A 153 10.41 -9.09 12.16
CA ILE A 153 9.06 -8.58 11.92
C ILE A 153 7.99 -9.64 12.23
N LEU A 154 8.30 -10.92 11.99
CA LEU A 154 7.36 -12.04 12.15
C LEU A 154 7.41 -12.67 13.55
N ARG A 155 8.53 -12.56 14.26
CA ARG A 155 8.76 -13.11 15.61
C ARG A 155 7.61 -12.81 16.59
N PRO A 156 7.06 -11.57 16.68
CA PRO A 156 5.94 -11.28 17.57
C PRO A 156 4.70 -12.13 17.27
N ALA A 157 4.34 -12.27 15.98
CA ALA A 157 3.20 -13.07 15.57
C ALA A 157 3.44 -14.57 15.85
N ILE A 158 4.61 -15.08 15.49
CA ILE A 158 5.00 -16.49 15.72
C ILE A 158 4.91 -16.83 17.21
N LYS A 159 5.41 -15.95 18.07
CA LYS A 159 5.34 -16.10 19.53
C LYS A 159 3.89 -16.12 20.04
N ASN A 160 3.01 -15.28 19.51
CA ASN A 160 1.60 -15.27 19.87
C ASN A 160 0.89 -16.59 19.50
N TYR A 161 1.36 -17.27 18.46
CA TYR A 161 0.91 -18.62 18.10
C TYR A 161 1.67 -19.75 18.82
N GLY A 162 2.46 -19.44 19.86
CA GLY A 162 3.19 -20.42 20.65
C GLY A 162 4.44 -20.97 19.97
N GLY A 163 4.98 -20.28 18.97
CA GLY A 163 6.19 -20.66 18.27
C GLY A 163 7.42 -19.81 18.59
N SER A 164 8.58 -20.25 18.12
CA SER A 164 9.83 -19.49 18.11
C SER A 164 10.66 -19.84 16.88
N VAL A 165 11.43 -18.88 16.37
CA VAL A 165 12.23 -19.04 15.16
C VAL A 165 13.59 -18.35 15.28
N GLU A 166 14.65 -19.06 14.89
CA GLU A 166 16.03 -18.58 14.90
C GLU A 166 16.80 -19.14 13.69
N VAL A 167 17.54 -18.29 12.97
CA VAL A 167 18.35 -18.71 11.82
C VAL A 167 19.67 -19.26 12.34
N LEU A 168 20.02 -20.49 11.93
CA LEU A 168 21.27 -21.14 12.34
C LEU A 168 22.39 -20.88 11.32
N SER A 169 22.13 -21.19 10.06
CA SER A 169 23.11 -21.02 8.97
C SER A 169 22.42 -20.94 7.62
N ILE A 170 23.12 -20.36 6.66
CA ILE A 170 22.72 -20.32 5.26
C ILE A 170 23.94 -20.72 4.43
N GLU A 171 23.83 -21.82 3.70
CA GLU A 171 24.91 -22.35 2.87
C GLU A 171 24.33 -22.93 1.58
N GLY A 172 24.89 -22.56 0.42
CA GLY A 172 24.52 -23.18 -0.86
C GLY A 172 23.03 -23.10 -1.23
N GLY A 173 22.31 -22.07 -0.77
CA GLY A 173 20.87 -21.93 -0.99
C GLY A 173 20.01 -22.77 -0.04
N GLU A 174 20.60 -23.40 0.98
CA GLU A 174 19.91 -24.08 2.05
C GLU A 174 19.93 -23.25 3.33
N CYS A 175 18.74 -22.93 3.85
CA CYS A 175 18.56 -22.17 5.07
C CYS A 175 18.14 -23.09 6.22
N HIS A 176 19.01 -23.19 7.22
CA HIS A 176 18.78 -23.97 8.42
C HIS A 176 18.20 -23.05 9.50
N VAL A 177 17.00 -23.40 9.97
CA VAL A 177 16.27 -22.59 10.93
C VAL A 177 15.85 -23.47 12.10
N LYS A 178 16.16 -23.03 13.32
CA LYS A 178 15.58 -23.60 14.53
C LYS A 178 14.16 -23.08 14.68
N TYR A 179 13.19 -23.97 14.58
CA TYR A 179 11.78 -23.63 14.67
C TYR A 179 11.07 -24.58 15.63
N VAL A 180 10.34 -23.98 16.56
CA VAL A 180 9.43 -24.70 17.47
C VAL A 180 8.07 -24.07 17.31
N GLY A 181 7.03 -24.86 17.12
CA GLY A 181 5.66 -24.37 17.01
C GLY A 181 4.79 -25.28 16.13
N PRO A 182 3.54 -24.88 15.89
CA PRO A 182 2.61 -25.65 15.06
C PRO A 182 2.99 -25.63 13.57
N ASP A 183 2.85 -26.76 12.88
CA ASP A 183 3.23 -26.93 11.47
C ASP A 183 2.62 -25.87 10.53
N SER A 184 1.39 -25.42 10.81
CA SER A 184 0.70 -24.38 10.03
C SER A 184 1.49 -23.06 10.02
N ILE A 185 2.11 -22.69 11.14
CA ILE A 185 2.94 -21.49 11.23
C ILE A 185 4.29 -21.76 10.57
N GLY A 186 4.84 -22.97 10.76
CA GLY A 186 6.05 -23.42 10.09
C GLY A 186 5.98 -23.27 8.56
N SER A 187 4.87 -23.70 7.93
CA SER A 187 4.69 -23.52 6.48
C SER A 187 4.70 -22.06 6.03
N GLY A 188 4.11 -21.17 6.83
CA GLY A 188 4.10 -19.73 6.54
C GLY A 188 5.50 -19.10 6.63
N ILE A 189 6.30 -19.52 7.61
CA ILE A 189 7.69 -19.07 7.76
C ILE A 189 8.54 -19.50 6.56
N LYS A 190 8.40 -20.75 6.09
CA LYS A 190 9.12 -21.21 4.90
C LYS A 190 8.77 -20.39 3.66
N ALA A 191 7.48 -20.10 3.47
CA ALA A 191 7.02 -19.29 2.35
C ALA A 191 7.58 -17.87 2.41
N ALA A 192 7.50 -17.21 3.57
CA ALA A 192 8.01 -15.85 3.77
C ALA A 192 9.52 -15.73 3.48
N ILE A 193 10.32 -16.68 3.96
CA ILE A 193 11.77 -16.70 3.70
C ILE A 193 12.04 -16.86 2.20
N LYS A 194 11.39 -17.79 1.52
CA LYS A 194 11.60 -18.04 0.08
C LYS A 194 11.11 -16.90 -0.82
N GLU A 195 10.04 -16.22 -0.41
CA GLU A 195 9.50 -15.06 -1.13
C GLU A 195 10.47 -13.87 -1.05
N LYS A 196 11.07 -13.65 0.12
CA LYS A 196 11.98 -12.51 0.33
C LYS A 196 13.40 -12.77 -0.18
N PHE A 197 13.86 -14.01 -0.12
CA PHE A 197 15.22 -14.42 -0.48
C PHE A 197 15.17 -15.50 -1.58
N PRO A 198 15.09 -15.10 -2.87
CA PRO A 198 14.92 -16.03 -3.98
C PRO A 198 16.11 -16.98 -4.18
N ASP A 199 17.30 -16.65 -3.66
CA ASP A 199 18.47 -17.54 -3.71
C ASP A 199 18.34 -18.75 -2.76
N ILE A 200 17.41 -18.71 -1.80
CA ILE A 200 17.14 -19.82 -0.89
C ILE A 200 16.19 -20.81 -1.57
N LEU A 201 16.75 -21.94 -1.98
CA LEU A 201 16.01 -23.03 -2.60
C LEU A 201 15.18 -23.80 -1.56
N ASN A 202 15.80 -24.11 -0.43
CA ASN A 202 15.25 -24.98 0.61
C ASN A 202 15.37 -24.36 2.01
N VAL A 203 14.33 -24.57 2.83
CA VAL A 203 14.30 -24.18 4.24
C VAL A 203 14.04 -25.42 5.09
N THR A 204 15.03 -25.77 5.89
CA THR A 204 15.02 -26.96 6.76
C THR A 204 14.83 -26.52 8.20
N PHE A 205 13.92 -27.20 8.91
CA PHE A 205 13.63 -26.92 10.31
C PHE A 205 14.29 -27.95 11.21
N SER A 206 14.98 -27.46 12.23
CA SER A 206 15.45 -28.24 13.37
C SER A 206 14.66 -27.86 14.62
N THR A 207 14.24 -28.84 15.41
CA THR A 207 13.61 -28.63 16.74
C THR A 207 14.65 -28.46 17.84
#